data_AF-A0A017TA86-F1
#
_entry.id   AF-A0A017TA86-F1
#
_cell.length_a   1.000
_cell.length_b   1.000
_cell.length_c   1.000
_cell.angle_alpha   90.00
_cell.angle_beta   90.00
_cell.angle_gamma   90.00
#
_symmetry.space_group_name_H-M   'P 1'
#
loop_
_entity.id
_entity.type
_entity.pdbx_description
1 polymer ?
#
loop_
_entity_poly.entity_id
_entity_poly.type
_entity_poly.pdbx_seq_one_letter_code
_entity_poly.pdbx_strand_id
1 'polypeptide(L)'
;MTIKTLNAEMALLTLFPHVTYTLERLKAHPLGAPHVATFQELRDRGLQILTTELAVTDAQAGAQAQVDIADDRLDAFASLVSKAVLTLTSESREHLLYTHYFGSKTLSDFKRPVLGEQLVKMRGWLSSFETSPHPSLQALAPELTQLVAQADAATNAREAARQQNRIFRDVGLRRQWVNDLNAVRKEVHGALSKVMHQHTGLPPGFADSFFARERKRPKAGEVETMDALLALKASLQGELLEVEERMASLQEAEEAERQAADARAAEEAELVEIDKAVAALEKKRKALREKLEEEAQG
;
A
#
# COMPACT_ATOMS: atom_id res chain seq x y z
N MET A 1 0.81 38.68 3.70
CA MET A 1 0.93 37.45 2.88
C MET A 1 0.00 36.41 3.47
N THR A 2 -0.41 35.38 2.73
CA THR A 2 -1.24 34.28 3.25
C THR A 2 -0.32 33.24 3.89
N ILE A 3 -0.66 32.76 5.09
CA ILE A 3 0.09 31.65 5.70
C ILE A 3 -0.04 30.40 4.82
N LYS A 4 1.06 29.67 4.63
CA LYS A 4 1.02 28.40 3.88
C LYS A 4 0.27 27.34 4.69
N THR A 5 -0.65 26.65 4.01
CA THR A 5 -1.27 25.41 4.50
C THR A 5 -0.27 24.27 4.34
N LEU A 6 -0.03 23.54 5.44
CA LEU A 6 0.79 22.34 5.44
C LEU A 6 0.05 21.19 4.78
N ASN A 7 0.73 20.42 3.93
CA ASN A 7 0.14 19.23 3.31
C ASN A 7 0.24 18.04 4.28
N ALA A 8 -0.83 17.26 4.42
CA ALA A 8 -0.85 16.06 5.27
C ALA A 8 -0.09 14.88 4.66
N GLU A 9 0.19 14.92 3.36
CA GLU A 9 1.00 13.93 2.65
C GLU A 9 2.49 14.02 3.04
N MET A 10 2.96 15.20 3.45
CA MET A 10 4.32 15.42 3.93
C MET A 10 4.63 14.50 5.12
N ALA A 11 5.86 13.98 5.18
CA ALA A 11 6.33 13.19 6.31
C ALA A 11 6.12 13.94 7.62
N LEU A 12 5.47 13.29 8.60
CA LEU A 12 5.02 13.94 9.84
C LEU A 12 6.15 14.66 10.57
N LEU A 13 7.34 14.07 10.57
CA LEU A 13 8.55 14.64 11.18
C LEU A 13 8.92 16.02 10.60
N THR A 14 8.67 16.24 9.31
CA THR A 14 8.95 17.53 8.63
C THR A 14 8.01 18.66 9.03
N LEU A 15 6.88 18.33 9.67
CA LEU A 15 5.89 19.31 10.13
C LEU A 15 6.25 19.89 11.50
N PHE A 16 7.00 19.16 12.34
CA PHE A 16 7.40 19.61 13.68
C PHE A 16 8.25 20.88 13.71
N PRO A 17 9.19 21.11 12.77
CA PRO A 17 9.90 22.39 12.69
C PRO A 17 8.96 23.59 12.57
N HIS A 18 7.85 23.48 11.85
CA HIS A 18 6.88 24.56 11.73
C HIS A 18 6.15 24.85 13.05
N VAL A 19 5.74 23.81 13.77
CA VAL A 19 5.08 23.93 15.08
C VAL A 19 6.06 24.55 16.08
N THR A 20 7.28 24.00 16.15
CA THR A 20 8.32 24.43 17.07
C THR A 20 8.74 25.87 16.81
N TYR A 21 9.00 26.23 15.55
CA TYR A 21 9.32 27.61 15.19
C TYR A 21 8.23 28.58 15.65
N THR A 22 6.96 28.25 15.38
CA THR A 22 5.85 29.11 15.76
C THR A 22 5.73 29.24 17.28
N LEU A 23 5.84 28.13 18.00
CA LEU A 23 5.82 28.09 19.46
C LEU A 23 6.93 28.96 20.08
N GLU A 24 8.16 28.86 19.58
CA GLU A 24 9.27 29.67 20.09
C GLU A 24 9.08 31.17 19.79
N ARG A 25 8.52 31.52 18.63
CA ARG A 25 8.17 32.92 18.31
C ARG A 25 7.06 33.45 19.22
N LEU A 26 6.06 32.63 19.54
CA LEU A 26 4.97 32.98 20.46
C LEU A 26 5.48 33.19 21.89
N LYS A 27 6.38 32.33 22.37
CA LYS A 27 7.03 32.48 23.69
C LYS A 27 7.87 33.76 23.78
N ALA A 28 8.54 34.12 22.69
CA ALA A 28 9.45 35.26 22.65
C ALA A 28 8.75 36.63 22.63
N HIS A 29 7.44 36.69 22.37
CA HIS A 29 6.72 37.96 22.23
C HIS A 29 5.50 38.04 23.16
N PRO A 30 5.31 39.11 23.95
CA PRO A 30 4.19 39.22 24.89
C PRO A 30 2.80 39.02 24.26
N LEU A 31 2.59 39.58 23.07
CA LEU A 31 1.34 39.43 22.30
C LEU A 31 1.08 37.99 21.79
N GLY A 32 2.10 37.12 21.81
CA GLY A 32 1.97 35.70 21.47
C GLY A 32 1.66 34.80 22.67
N ALA A 33 1.85 35.28 23.90
CA ALA A 33 1.68 34.51 25.13
C ALA A 33 0.33 33.77 25.24
N PRO A 34 -0.82 34.35 24.84
CA PRO A 34 -2.11 33.66 24.93
C PRO A 34 -2.21 32.38 24.07
N HIS A 35 -1.37 32.25 23.04
CA HIS A 35 -1.41 31.13 22.09
C HIS A 35 -0.35 30.05 22.37
N VAL A 36 0.52 30.26 23.35
CA VAL A 36 1.62 29.33 23.69
C VAL A 36 1.07 27.96 24.10
N ALA A 37 0.07 27.92 24.98
CA ALA A 37 -0.52 26.67 25.46
C ALA A 37 -1.10 25.83 24.32
N THR A 38 -1.83 26.46 23.40
CA THR A 38 -2.42 25.80 22.23
C THR A 38 -1.36 25.16 21.33
N PHE A 39 -0.27 25.87 21.04
CA PHE A 39 0.82 25.32 20.22
C PHE A 39 1.65 24.26 20.94
N GLN A 40 1.78 24.36 22.27
CA GLN A 40 2.42 23.33 23.08
C GLN A 40 1.62 22.02 23.05
N GLU A 41 0.30 22.10 23.25
CA GLU A 41 -0.59 20.94 23.16
C GLU A 41 -0.59 20.30 21.77
N LEU A 42 -0.63 21.11 20.70
CA LEU A 42 -0.49 20.61 19.33
C LEU A 42 0.82 19.86 19.10
N ARG A 43 1.94 20.40 19.62
CA ARG A 43 3.24 19.75 19.52
C ARG A 43 3.24 18.41 20.25
N ASP A 44 2.72 18.37 21.48
CA ASP A 44 2.74 17.18 22.31
C ASP A 44 1.81 16.08 21.78
N ARG A 45 0.62 16.45 21.27
CA ARG A 45 -0.26 15.53 20.52
C ARG A 45 0.42 15.03 19.25
N GLY A 46 1.15 15.90 18.54
CA GLY A 46 1.93 15.50 17.37
C GLY A 46 2.95 14.42 17.71
N LEU A 47 3.67 14.55 18.83
CA LEU A 47 4.66 13.55 19.27
C LEU A 47 4.01 12.19 19.54
N GLN A 48 2.83 12.16 20.16
CA GLN A 48 2.07 10.91 20.37
C GLN A 48 1.66 10.25 19.05
N ILE A 49 1.25 11.06 18.07
CA ILE A 49 0.89 10.57 16.73
C ILE A 49 2.13 10.05 15.99
N LEU A 50 3.29 10.69 16.14
CA LEU A 50 4.55 10.20 15.58
C LEU A 50 4.94 8.83 16.16
N THR A 51 4.79 8.62 17.47
CA THR A 51 4.99 7.30 18.08
C THR A 51 4.03 6.27 17.48
N THR A 52 2.78 6.65 17.22
CA THR A 52 1.80 5.78 16.57
C THR A 52 2.19 5.45 15.13
N GLU A 53 2.71 6.43 14.38
CA GLU A 53 3.20 6.22 13.00
C GLU A 53 4.35 5.23 12.94
N LEU A 54 5.28 5.30 13.90
CA LEU A 54 6.37 4.33 14.04
C LEU A 54 5.81 2.93 14.30
N ALA A 55 4.87 2.78 15.25
CA ALA A 55 4.26 1.48 15.56
C ALA A 55 3.51 0.87 14.35
N VAL A 56 2.84 1.70 13.55
CA VAL A 56 2.19 1.25 12.31
C VAL A 56 3.23 0.79 11.28
N THR A 57 4.34 1.53 11.14
CA THR A 57 5.44 1.18 10.23
C THR A 57 6.08 -0.15 10.65
N ASP A 58 6.37 -0.32 11.93
CA ASP A 58 6.92 -1.56 12.49
C ASP A 58 5.96 -2.74 12.30
N ALA A 59 4.66 -2.53 12.50
CA ALA A 59 3.65 -3.57 12.26
C ALA A 59 3.60 -4.01 10.79
N GLN A 60 3.74 -3.08 9.84
CA GLN A 60 3.81 -3.42 8.42
C GLN A 60 5.07 -4.21 8.07
N ALA A 61 6.23 -3.76 8.57
CA ALA A 61 7.49 -4.47 8.36
C ALA A 61 7.44 -5.88 8.96
N GLY A 62 6.93 -6.02 10.18
CA GLY A 62 6.73 -7.30 10.84
C GLY A 62 5.78 -8.22 10.08
N ALA A 63 4.65 -7.70 9.59
CA ALA A 63 3.69 -8.49 8.82
C ALA A 63 4.25 -8.93 7.46
N GLN A 64 5.03 -8.08 6.78
CA GLN A 64 5.72 -8.46 5.55
C GLN A 64 6.75 -9.56 5.82
N ALA A 65 7.55 -9.44 6.88
CA ALA A 65 8.51 -10.47 7.25
C ALA A 65 7.83 -11.83 7.55
N GLN A 66 6.64 -11.83 8.15
CA GLN A 66 5.87 -13.07 8.34
C GLN A 66 5.42 -13.70 7.03
N VAL A 67 5.08 -12.89 6.03
CA VAL A 67 4.77 -13.38 4.68
C VAL A 67 6.00 -14.02 4.06
N ASP A 68 7.15 -13.36 4.10
CA ASP A 68 8.40 -13.86 3.53
C ASP A 68 8.82 -15.18 4.22
N ILE A 69 8.72 -15.25 5.55
CA ILE A 69 9.01 -16.48 6.32
C ILE A 69 8.05 -17.62 5.95
N ALA A 70 6.75 -17.32 5.77
CA ALA A 70 5.78 -18.35 5.38
C ALA A 70 6.05 -18.86 3.96
N ASP A 71 6.43 -17.97 3.05
CA ASP A 71 6.80 -18.27 1.68
C ASP A 71 8.03 -19.19 1.61
N ASP A 72 9.12 -18.82 2.29
CA ASP A 72 10.35 -19.61 2.39
C ASP A 72 10.07 -21.05 2.86
N ARG A 73 9.14 -21.20 3.82
CA ARG A 73 8.74 -22.51 4.34
C ARG A 73 7.92 -23.32 3.33
N LEU A 74 6.98 -22.69 2.63
CA LEU A 74 6.22 -23.34 1.57
C LEU A 74 7.12 -23.74 0.39
N ASP A 75 8.15 -22.95 0.09
CA ASP A 75 9.18 -23.25 -0.90
C ASP A 75 10.04 -24.45 -0.51
N ALA A 76 10.49 -24.48 0.74
CA ALA A 76 11.19 -25.64 1.29
C ALA A 76 10.32 -26.89 1.20
N PHE A 77 9.04 -26.78 1.58
CA PHE A 77 8.08 -27.87 1.50
C PHE A 77 7.80 -28.33 0.06
N ALA A 78 7.63 -27.41 -0.88
CA ALA A 78 7.46 -27.74 -2.30
C ALA A 78 8.67 -28.51 -2.85
N SER A 79 9.88 -28.19 -2.37
CA SER A 79 11.10 -28.96 -2.71
C SER A 79 11.06 -30.38 -2.16
N LEU A 80 10.60 -30.53 -0.93
CA LEU A 80 10.44 -31.83 -0.27
C LEU A 80 9.44 -32.70 -1.04
N VAL A 81 8.27 -32.14 -1.39
CA VAL A 81 7.25 -32.81 -2.19
C VAL A 81 7.79 -33.19 -3.55
N SER A 82 8.49 -32.28 -4.24
CA SER A 82 9.08 -32.59 -5.56
C SER A 82 10.04 -33.78 -5.46
N LYS A 83 10.88 -33.86 -4.43
CA LYS A 83 11.80 -34.99 -4.21
C LYS A 83 11.05 -36.28 -3.89
N ALA A 84 10.03 -36.20 -3.03
CA ALA A 84 9.22 -37.37 -2.66
C ALA A 84 8.50 -37.95 -3.88
N VAL A 85 7.89 -37.09 -4.71
CA VAL A 85 7.18 -37.52 -5.92
C VAL A 85 8.16 -38.07 -6.95
N LEU A 86 9.30 -37.43 -7.20
CA LEU A 86 10.31 -37.95 -8.14
C LEU A 86 10.85 -39.32 -7.72
N THR A 87 11.07 -39.53 -6.43
CA THR A 87 11.44 -40.86 -5.89
C THR A 87 10.36 -41.91 -6.21
N LEU A 88 9.08 -41.55 -6.11
CA LEU A 88 7.95 -42.45 -6.42
C LEU A 88 7.78 -42.69 -7.93
N THR A 89 8.15 -41.71 -8.77
CA THR A 89 7.93 -41.73 -10.23
C THR A 89 9.18 -42.09 -11.03
N SER A 90 10.20 -42.67 -10.39
CA SER A 90 11.48 -43.02 -11.03
C SER A 90 12.14 -41.82 -11.75
N GLU A 91 12.17 -40.68 -11.09
CA GLU A 91 12.73 -39.40 -11.58
C GLU A 91 12.02 -38.81 -12.81
N SER A 92 10.82 -39.31 -13.15
CA SER A 92 10.04 -38.77 -14.27
C SER A 92 9.20 -37.57 -13.85
N ARG A 93 9.48 -36.40 -14.45
CA ARG A 93 8.70 -35.15 -14.33
C ARG A 93 7.46 -35.13 -15.22
N GLU A 94 7.39 -36.01 -16.22
CA GLU A 94 6.23 -36.17 -17.10
C GLU A 94 5.18 -37.13 -16.51
N HIS A 95 5.52 -37.80 -15.41
CA HIS A 95 4.61 -38.72 -14.75
C HIS A 95 3.37 -37.99 -14.21
N LEU A 96 2.19 -38.62 -14.35
CA LEU A 96 0.90 -38.05 -13.97
C LEU A 96 0.90 -37.50 -12.54
N LEU A 97 1.48 -38.25 -11.58
CA LEU A 97 1.61 -37.82 -10.19
C LEU A 97 2.43 -36.53 -10.02
N TYR A 98 3.51 -36.34 -10.79
CA TYR A 98 4.30 -35.10 -10.75
C TYR A 98 3.51 -33.94 -11.33
N THR A 99 2.91 -34.14 -12.51
CA THR A 99 2.08 -33.13 -13.18
C THR A 99 0.81 -32.78 -12.39
N HIS A 100 0.30 -33.69 -11.55
CA HIS A 100 -0.86 -33.42 -10.69
C HIS A 100 -0.55 -32.31 -9.67
N TYR A 101 0.63 -32.32 -9.07
CA TYR A 101 1.01 -31.32 -8.08
C TYR A 101 1.60 -30.05 -8.72
N PHE A 102 2.55 -30.20 -9.65
CA PHE A 102 3.31 -29.08 -10.20
C PHE A 102 2.74 -28.55 -11.53
N GLY A 103 1.84 -29.30 -12.19
CA GLY A 103 1.32 -28.95 -13.51
C GLY A 103 2.41 -28.98 -14.56
N SER A 104 2.37 -28.00 -15.47
CA SER A 104 3.42 -27.74 -16.46
C SER A 104 4.56 -26.85 -15.94
N LYS A 105 4.48 -26.36 -14.69
CA LYS A 105 5.48 -25.46 -14.13
C LYS A 105 6.70 -26.25 -13.64
N THR A 106 7.89 -25.69 -13.80
CA THR A 106 9.07 -26.20 -13.10
C THR A 106 8.95 -25.91 -11.60
N LEU A 107 9.69 -26.63 -10.75
CA LEU A 107 9.74 -26.31 -9.32
C LEU A 107 10.19 -24.87 -9.08
N SER A 108 11.12 -24.35 -9.89
CA SER A 108 11.57 -22.96 -9.77
C SER A 108 10.45 -21.98 -10.12
N ASP A 109 9.66 -22.26 -11.16
CA ASP A 109 8.53 -21.39 -11.55
C ASP A 109 7.35 -21.50 -10.60
N PHE A 110 7.20 -22.66 -9.93
CA PHE A 110 6.16 -22.88 -8.94
C PHE A 110 6.37 -22.03 -7.67
N LYS A 111 7.64 -21.88 -7.27
CA LYS A 111 8.09 -21.14 -6.08
C LYS A 111 8.23 -19.63 -6.27
N ARG A 112 8.36 -19.19 -7.53
CA ARG A 112 8.62 -17.80 -7.86
C ARG A 112 7.57 -16.81 -7.31
N PRO A 113 6.26 -17.13 -7.27
CA PRO A 113 5.25 -16.22 -6.72
C PRO A 113 5.22 -16.26 -5.18
N VAL A 114 5.47 -15.13 -4.52
CA VAL A 114 5.39 -15.03 -3.04
C VAL A 114 3.95 -15.21 -2.55
N LEU A 115 3.68 -16.33 -1.87
CA LEU A 115 2.40 -16.82 -1.37
C LEU A 115 1.26 -16.94 -2.41
N GLY A 116 1.03 -16.01 -3.33
CA GLY A 116 -0.16 -15.90 -4.19
C GLY A 116 -0.68 -17.20 -4.81
N GLU A 117 -0.26 -17.52 -6.04
CA GLU A 117 -0.72 -18.75 -6.72
C GLU A 117 -0.21 -20.02 -6.03
N GLN A 118 0.96 -19.95 -5.39
CA GLN A 118 1.58 -21.07 -4.71
C GLN A 118 0.72 -21.58 -3.56
N LEU A 119 0.27 -20.69 -2.66
CA LEU A 119 -0.59 -21.04 -1.54
C LEU A 119 -1.92 -21.62 -2.00
N VAL A 120 -2.51 -21.07 -3.07
CA VAL A 120 -3.75 -21.60 -3.64
C VAL A 120 -3.56 -23.04 -4.11
N LYS A 121 -2.47 -23.32 -4.84
CA LYS A 121 -2.16 -24.67 -5.32
C LYS A 121 -1.86 -25.62 -4.16
N MET A 122 -1.04 -25.20 -3.21
CA MET A 122 -0.65 -26.01 -2.05
C MET A 122 -1.83 -26.30 -1.13
N ARG A 123 -2.79 -25.37 -1.00
CA ARG A 123 -4.08 -25.64 -0.35
C ARG A 123 -4.86 -26.73 -1.07
N GLY A 124 -4.86 -26.72 -2.41
CA GLY A 124 -5.46 -27.76 -3.22
C GLY A 124 -4.81 -29.15 -3.06
N TRP A 125 -3.57 -29.21 -2.57
CA TRP A 125 -2.87 -30.48 -2.34
C TRP A 125 -3.29 -31.17 -1.04
N LEU A 126 -3.91 -30.47 -0.07
CA LEU A 126 -4.24 -31.02 1.24
C LEU A 126 -5.05 -32.31 1.16
N SER A 127 -6.18 -32.29 0.45
CA SER A 127 -7.03 -33.48 0.28
C SER A 127 -6.32 -34.60 -0.49
N SER A 128 -5.50 -34.25 -1.47
CA SER A 128 -4.70 -35.19 -2.26
C SER A 128 -3.64 -35.89 -1.40
N PHE A 129 -3.04 -35.17 -0.44
CA PHE A 129 -2.06 -35.75 0.47
C PHE A 129 -2.73 -36.67 1.49
N GLU A 130 -3.85 -36.24 2.09
CA GLU A 130 -4.61 -37.04 3.07
C GLU A 130 -5.12 -38.36 2.47
N THR A 131 -5.60 -38.33 1.23
CA THR A 131 -6.16 -39.49 0.53
C THR A 131 -5.13 -40.26 -0.32
N SER A 132 -3.86 -39.85 -0.29
CA SER A 132 -2.84 -40.44 -1.16
C SER A 132 -2.64 -41.93 -0.85
N PRO A 133 -2.55 -42.81 -1.86
CA PRO A 133 -2.16 -44.21 -1.65
C PRO A 133 -0.68 -44.36 -1.27
N HIS A 134 0.11 -43.29 -1.33
CA HIS A 134 1.54 -43.29 -1.01
C HIS A 134 1.76 -42.81 0.44
N PRO A 135 2.24 -43.69 1.35
CA PRO A 135 2.44 -43.32 2.75
C PRO A 135 3.39 -42.14 2.95
N SER A 136 4.39 -42.00 2.07
CA SER A 136 5.34 -40.87 2.10
C SER A 136 4.68 -39.52 1.84
N LEU A 137 3.60 -39.45 1.04
CA LEU A 137 2.85 -38.22 0.79
C LEU A 137 1.81 -37.96 1.89
N GLN A 138 1.15 -39.01 2.39
CA GLN A 138 0.25 -38.90 3.55
C GLN A 138 0.98 -38.34 4.79
N ALA A 139 2.22 -38.76 5.02
CA ALA A 139 3.02 -38.28 6.15
C ALA A 139 3.31 -36.78 6.10
N LEU A 140 3.24 -36.14 4.92
CA LEU A 140 3.48 -34.70 4.74
C LEU A 140 2.21 -33.86 4.93
N ALA A 141 1.02 -34.47 4.96
CA ALA A 141 -0.24 -33.74 5.08
C ALA A 141 -0.32 -32.84 6.33
N PRO A 142 0.08 -33.29 7.55
CA PRO A 142 -0.01 -32.46 8.75
C PRO A 142 0.86 -31.20 8.68
N GLU A 143 2.07 -31.33 8.13
CA GLU A 143 3.00 -30.22 7.95
C GLU A 143 2.44 -29.20 6.94
N LEU A 144 1.91 -29.68 5.80
CA LEU A 144 1.26 -28.83 4.81
C LEU A 144 0.07 -28.04 5.41
N THR A 145 -0.79 -28.69 6.19
CA THR A 145 -1.91 -28.05 6.88
C THR A 145 -1.44 -26.90 7.76
N GLN A 146 -0.38 -27.12 8.54
CA GLN A 146 0.19 -26.09 9.40
C GLN A 146 0.78 -24.93 8.60
N LEU A 147 1.52 -25.22 7.53
CA LEU A 147 2.15 -24.19 6.69
C LEU A 147 1.12 -23.34 5.95
N VAL A 148 0.07 -23.94 5.41
CA VAL A 148 -1.04 -23.21 4.77
C VAL A 148 -1.71 -22.28 5.77
N ALA A 149 -2.01 -22.76 6.99
CA ALA A 149 -2.60 -21.93 8.03
C ALA A 149 -1.71 -20.75 8.45
N GLN A 150 -0.39 -20.95 8.54
CA GLN A 150 0.58 -19.89 8.82
C GLN A 150 0.63 -18.84 7.71
N ALA A 151 0.66 -19.28 6.45
CA ALA A 151 0.65 -18.40 5.29
C ALA A 151 -0.64 -17.57 5.18
N ASP A 152 -1.79 -18.17 5.49
CA ASP A 152 -3.07 -17.46 5.55
C ASP A 152 -3.09 -16.40 6.66
N ALA A 153 -2.60 -16.75 7.85
CA ALA A 153 -2.48 -15.81 8.95
C ALA A 153 -1.53 -14.64 8.60
N ALA A 154 -0.38 -14.92 7.97
CA ALA A 154 0.58 -13.90 7.55
C ALA A 154 0.00 -12.96 6.48
N THR A 155 -0.69 -13.52 5.48
CA THR A 155 -1.36 -12.73 4.42
C THR A 155 -2.41 -11.80 5.02
N ASN A 156 -3.27 -12.32 5.90
CA ASN A 156 -4.29 -11.53 6.58
C ASN A 156 -3.67 -10.43 7.46
N ALA A 157 -2.60 -10.74 8.19
CA ALA A 157 -1.89 -9.76 9.02
C ALA A 157 -1.29 -8.63 8.16
N ARG A 158 -0.72 -8.95 7.00
CA ARG A 158 -0.18 -7.95 6.06
C ARG A 158 -1.27 -7.04 5.53
N GLU A 159 -2.39 -7.58 5.08
CA GLU A 159 -3.50 -6.76 4.58
C GLU A 159 -4.13 -5.90 5.68
N ALA A 160 -4.27 -6.44 6.90
CA ALA A 160 -4.72 -5.66 8.05
C ALA A 160 -3.75 -4.51 8.37
N ALA A 161 -2.44 -4.75 8.37
CA ALA A 161 -1.43 -3.73 8.64
C ALA A 161 -1.41 -2.63 7.54
N ARG A 162 -1.57 -3.02 6.26
CA ARG A 162 -1.71 -2.07 5.14
C ARG A 162 -2.96 -1.22 5.27
N GLN A 163 -4.10 -1.84 5.59
CA GLN A 163 -5.35 -1.13 5.79
C GLN A 163 -5.26 -0.16 6.98
N GLN A 164 -4.63 -0.59 8.08
CA GLN A 164 -4.40 0.26 9.24
C GLN A 164 -3.55 1.49 8.92
N ASN A 165 -2.50 1.33 8.09
CA ASN A 165 -1.68 2.46 7.64
C ASN A 165 -2.50 3.43 6.77
N ARG A 166 -3.26 2.93 5.79
CA ARG A 166 -4.14 3.78 4.96
C ARG A 166 -5.12 4.57 5.81
N ILE A 167 -5.83 3.90 6.73
CA ILE A 167 -6.74 4.55 7.67
C ILE A 167 -5.99 5.63 8.47
N PHE A 168 -4.82 5.30 9.03
CA PHE A 168 -4.03 6.23 9.83
C PHE A 168 -3.62 7.49 9.05
N ARG A 169 -3.17 7.34 7.80
CA ARG A 169 -2.69 8.43 6.94
C ARG A 169 -3.80 9.27 6.33
N ASP A 170 -4.85 8.63 5.80
CA ASP A 170 -5.80 9.28 4.91
C ASP A 170 -6.97 9.94 5.68
N VAL A 171 -7.46 9.27 6.72
CA VAL A 171 -8.67 9.68 7.47
C VAL A 171 -8.48 9.71 8.98
N GLY A 172 -7.36 9.16 9.46
CA GLY A 172 -7.08 8.94 10.87
C GLY A 172 -6.38 10.09 11.57
N LEU A 173 -5.74 9.76 12.69
CA LEU A 173 -5.15 10.73 13.61
C LEU A 173 -4.13 11.66 12.93
N ARG A 174 -3.34 11.15 11.98
CA ARG A 174 -2.37 11.97 11.25
C ARG A 174 -3.06 13.08 10.45
N ARG A 175 -4.04 12.73 9.62
CA ARG A 175 -4.79 13.70 8.80
C ARG A 175 -5.49 14.73 9.69
N GLN A 176 -6.14 14.28 10.76
CA GLN A 176 -6.83 15.14 11.71
C GLN A 176 -5.86 16.14 12.36
N TRP A 177 -4.70 15.68 12.83
CA TRP A 177 -3.71 16.56 13.44
C TRP A 177 -3.16 17.61 12.47
N VAL A 178 -2.90 17.26 11.22
CA VAL A 178 -2.46 18.25 10.21
C VAL A 178 -3.55 19.28 9.92
N ASN A 179 -4.81 18.85 9.85
CA ASN A 179 -5.94 19.75 9.70
C ASN A 179 -6.08 20.70 10.90
N ASP A 180 -5.99 20.16 12.12
CA ASP A 180 -6.04 20.93 13.36
C ASP A 180 -4.89 21.94 13.44
N LEU A 181 -3.68 21.51 13.09
CA LEU A 181 -2.50 22.39 13.02
C LEU A 181 -2.72 23.54 12.03
N ASN A 182 -3.23 23.25 10.83
CA ASN A 182 -3.54 24.28 9.84
C ASN A 182 -4.64 25.23 10.32
N ALA A 183 -5.68 24.71 10.96
CA ALA A 183 -6.77 25.51 11.52
C ALA A 183 -6.26 26.47 12.60
N VAL A 184 -5.51 25.95 13.58
CA VAL A 184 -4.93 26.77 14.67
C VAL A 184 -3.93 27.78 14.12
N ARG A 185 -3.08 27.42 13.16
CA ARG A 185 -2.18 28.40 12.51
C ARG A 185 -2.95 29.56 11.88
N LYS A 186 -4.07 29.27 11.21
CA LYS A 186 -4.93 30.29 10.58
C LYS A 186 -5.64 31.15 11.61
N GLU A 187 -6.15 30.54 12.68
CA GLU A 187 -6.80 31.25 13.77
C GLU A 187 -5.84 32.20 14.48
N VAL A 188 -4.65 31.72 14.87
CA VAL A 188 -3.64 32.53 15.55
C VAL A 188 -3.10 33.63 14.65
N HIS A 189 -2.91 33.36 13.35
CA HIS A 189 -2.55 34.41 12.40
C HIS A 189 -3.62 35.51 12.32
N GLY A 190 -4.90 35.12 12.27
CA GLY A 190 -6.02 36.05 12.28
C GLY A 190 -6.10 36.86 13.58
N ALA A 191 -5.89 36.23 14.74
CA ALA A 191 -5.84 36.90 16.03
C ALA A 191 -4.71 37.93 16.11
N LEU A 192 -3.48 37.54 15.74
CA LEU A 192 -2.32 38.43 15.72
C LEU A 192 -2.48 39.57 14.70
N SER A 193 -3.16 39.33 13.58
CA SER A 193 -3.48 40.36 12.59
C SER A 193 -4.46 41.39 13.15
N LYS A 194 -5.46 40.96 13.96
CA LYS A 194 -6.37 41.90 14.64
C LYS A 194 -5.64 42.77 15.66
N VAL A 195 -4.69 42.19 16.40
CA VAL A 195 -3.86 42.91 17.38
C VAL A 195 -3.04 44.02 16.70
N MET A 196 -2.61 43.84 15.44
CA MET A 196 -1.96 44.91 14.67
C MET A 196 -2.82 46.15 14.47
N HIS A 197 -4.15 46.01 14.42
CA HIS A 197 -5.07 47.14 14.29
C HIS A 197 -5.34 47.84 15.63
N GLN A 198 -5.07 47.16 16.74
CA GLN A 198 -5.33 47.65 18.09
C GLN A 198 -4.08 48.31 18.73
N HIS A 199 -2.88 48.01 18.21
CA HIS A 199 -1.62 48.57 18.69
C HIS A 199 -0.90 49.38 17.60
N THR A 200 -0.62 50.65 17.90
CA THR A 200 0.19 51.52 17.03
C THR A 200 1.69 51.19 17.17
N GLY A 201 2.42 51.13 16.05
CA GLY A 201 3.89 50.95 16.05
C GLY A 201 4.39 49.53 15.76
N LEU A 202 3.50 48.58 15.47
CA LEU A 202 3.90 47.24 15.05
C LEU A 202 4.39 47.21 13.59
N PRO A 203 5.42 46.41 13.27
CA PRO A 203 5.96 46.33 11.92
C PRO A 203 4.95 45.74 10.92
N PRO A 204 5.03 46.11 9.63
CA PRO A 204 4.25 45.45 8.58
C PRO A 204 4.50 43.94 8.57
N GLY A 205 3.43 43.14 8.51
CA GLY A 205 3.54 41.68 8.56
C GLY A 205 3.96 41.13 9.92
N PHE A 206 3.64 41.83 11.02
CA PHE A 206 3.89 41.35 12.39
C PHE A 206 3.32 39.95 12.62
N ALA A 207 2.07 39.70 12.23
CA ALA A 207 1.45 38.36 12.33
C ALA A 207 2.22 37.30 11.52
N ASP A 208 2.68 37.64 10.31
CA ASP A 208 3.48 36.74 9.46
C ASP A 208 4.83 36.39 10.11
N SER A 209 5.35 37.25 11.01
CA SER A 209 6.63 37.04 11.68
C SER A 209 6.62 35.91 12.71
N PHE A 210 5.46 35.43 13.13
CA PHE A 210 5.34 34.30 14.06
C PHE A 210 5.47 32.95 13.37
N PHE A 211 5.28 32.89 12.05
CA PHE A 211 5.29 31.65 11.29
C PHE A 211 6.57 31.53 10.47
N ALA A 212 7.03 30.30 10.28
CA ALA A 212 8.20 30.03 9.46
C ALA A 212 7.94 30.52 8.03
N ARG A 213 8.79 31.44 7.55
CA ARG A 213 8.76 31.91 6.16
C ARG A 213 9.40 30.85 5.27
N GLU A 214 8.87 30.69 4.06
CA GLU A 214 9.65 30.02 3.02
C GLU A 214 10.96 30.79 2.84
N ARG A 215 12.09 30.08 2.92
CA ARG A 215 13.37 30.66 2.50
C ARG A 215 13.21 30.98 1.02
N LYS A 216 13.10 32.28 0.68
CA LYS A 216 13.27 32.72 -0.70
C LYS A 216 14.59 32.15 -1.17
N ARG A 217 14.62 31.55 -2.37
CA ARG A 217 15.89 31.25 -3.05
C ARG A 217 16.77 32.50 -2.93
N PRO A 218 18.00 32.39 -2.43
CA PRO A 218 18.87 33.54 -2.29
C PRO A 218 18.96 34.22 -3.66
N LYS A 219 18.84 35.54 -3.66
CA LYS A 219 19.04 36.31 -4.88
C LYS A 219 20.49 36.12 -5.30
N ALA A 220 20.74 36.02 -6.61
CA ALA A 220 22.09 35.95 -7.15
C ALA A 220 22.97 37.06 -6.52
N GLY A 221 23.97 36.68 -5.73
CA GLY A 221 24.88 37.59 -5.04
C GLY A 221 24.88 37.55 -3.50
N GLU A 222 23.96 36.84 -2.84
CA GLU A 222 24.10 36.55 -1.39
C GLU A 222 25.15 35.46 -1.15
N VAL A 223 26.05 35.67 -0.19
CA VAL A 223 27.05 34.67 0.20
C VAL A 223 26.33 33.49 0.87
N GLU A 224 26.07 32.43 0.10
CA GLU A 224 25.53 31.18 0.62
C GLU A 224 26.57 30.52 1.52
N THR A 225 26.19 30.22 2.77
CA THR A 225 27.03 29.41 3.65
C THR A 225 26.91 27.93 3.28
N MET A 226 27.97 27.15 3.48
CA MET A 226 27.96 25.70 3.23
C MET A 226 26.81 25.00 3.98
N ASP A 227 26.53 25.41 5.22
CA ASP A 227 25.42 24.88 6.00
C ASP A 227 24.05 25.18 5.38
N ALA A 228 23.89 26.35 4.75
CA ALA A 228 22.67 26.70 4.03
C ALA A 228 22.48 25.82 2.79
N LEU A 229 23.57 25.52 2.07
CA LEU A 229 23.56 24.63 0.92
C LEU A 229 23.30 23.17 1.29
N LEU A 230 23.87 22.68 2.39
CA LEU A 230 23.60 21.32 2.88
C LEU A 230 22.15 21.15 3.34
N ALA A 231 21.60 22.15 4.03
CA ALA A 231 20.18 22.15 4.40
C ALA A 231 19.27 22.22 3.17
N LEU A 232 19.63 23.02 2.16
CA LEU A 232 18.91 23.08 0.88
C LEU A 232 18.95 21.75 0.13
N LYS A 233 20.13 21.10 0.09
CA LYS A 233 20.28 19.77 -0.51
C LYS A 233 19.36 18.75 0.18
N ALA A 234 19.33 18.73 1.51
CA ALA A 234 18.47 17.81 2.25
C ALA A 234 16.97 18.06 1.95
N SER A 235 16.56 19.33 1.85
CA SER A 235 15.18 19.70 1.48
C SER A 235 14.84 19.25 0.06
N LEU A 236 15.70 19.55 -0.92
CA LEU A 236 15.49 19.18 -2.32
C LEU A 236 15.51 17.67 -2.54
N GLN A 237 16.33 16.94 -1.77
CA GLN A 237 16.30 15.46 -1.80
C GLN A 237 14.99 14.90 -1.25
N GLY A 238 14.41 15.54 -0.23
CA GLY A 238 13.07 15.19 0.26
C GLY A 238 11.97 15.47 -0.77
N GLU A 239 12.00 16.65 -1.40
CA GLU A 239 11.07 17.00 -2.49
C GLU A 239 11.22 16.07 -3.70
N LEU A 240 12.45 15.68 -4.05
CA LEU A 240 12.71 14.74 -5.14
C LEU A 240 12.11 13.37 -4.85
N LEU A 241 12.32 12.84 -3.64
CA LEU A 241 11.71 11.59 -3.19
C LEU A 241 10.18 11.64 -3.26
N GLU A 242 9.57 12.75 -2.87
CA GLU A 242 8.11 12.93 -2.94
C GLU A 242 7.59 12.90 -4.39
N VAL A 243 8.31 13.54 -5.31
CA VAL A 243 7.97 13.50 -6.74
C VAL A 243 8.16 12.10 -7.31
N GLU A 244 9.23 11.40 -6.94
CA GLU A 244 9.50 10.02 -7.36
C GLU A 244 8.42 9.04 -6.87
N GLU A 245 8.01 9.11 -5.60
CA GLU A 245 6.91 8.30 -5.06
C GLU A 245 5.59 8.57 -5.77
N ARG A 246 5.28 9.85 -6.04
CA ARG A 246 4.06 10.24 -6.75
C ARG A 246 4.08 9.81 -8.21
N MET A 247 5.24 9.85 -8.87
CA MET A 247 5.41 9.30 -10.22
C MET A 247 5.19 7.78 -10.24
N ALA A 248 5.78 7.05 -9.29
CA ALA A 248 5.58 5.61 -9.19
C ALA A 248 4.11 5.24 -8.97
N SER A 249 3.40 5.95 -8.08
CA SER A 249 1.97 5.73 -7.85
C SER A 249 1.11 6.02 -9.08
N LEU A 250 1.44 7.05 -9.87
CA LEU A 250 0.73 7.35 -11.12
C LEU A 250 1.01 6.29 -12.18
N GLN A 251 2.24 5.81 -12.28
CA GLN A 251 2.59 4.73 -13.20
C GLN A 251 1.87 3.42 -12.84
N GLU A 252 1.80 3.05 -11.57
CA GLU A 252 1.03 1.87 -11.12
C GLU A 252 -0.47 2.02 -11.43
N ALA A 253 -1.03 3.22 -11.26
CA ALA A 253 -2.44 3.49 -11.58
C ALA A 253 -2.73 3.42 -13.10
N GLU A 254 -1.86 3.99 -13.94
CA GLU A 254 -1.97 3.91 -15.40
C GLU A 254 -1.82 2.47 -15.90
N GLU A 255 -0.89 1.70 -15.34
CA GLU A 255 -0.69 0.28 -15.68
C GLU A 255 -1.92 -0.55 -15.29
N ALA A 256 -2.49 -0.32 -14.11
CA ALA A 256 -3.70 -1.00 -13.64
C ALA A 256 -4.93 -0.64 -14.48
N GLU A 257 -5.09 0.62 -14.89
CA GLU A 257 -6.18 1.05 -15.76
C GLU A 257 -6.06 0.42 -17.15
N ARG A 258 -4.84 0.33 -17.69
CA ARG A 258 -4.56 -0.34 -18.95
C ARG A 258 -4.86 -1.83 -18.89
N GLN A 259 -4.41 -2.53 -17.84
CA GLN A 259 -4.74 -3.95 -17.64
C GLN A 259 -6.26 -4.18 -17.50
N ALA A 260 -6.97 -3.30 -16.80
CA ALA A 260 -8.43 -3.38 -16.67
C ALA A 260 -9.18 -3.06 -17.98
N ALA A 261 -8.62 -2.24 -18.86
CA ALA A 261 -9.17 -1.99 -20.19
C ALA A 261 -8.92 -3.19 -21.13
N ASP A 262 -7.72 -3.75 -21.11
CA ASP A 262 -7.37 -4.93 -21.91
C ASP A 262 -8.19 -6.17 -21.48
N ALA A 263 -8.40 -6.37 -20.18
CA ALA A 263 -9.25 -7.44 -19.66
C ALA A 263 -10.72 -7.28 -20.11
N ARG A 264 -11.27 -6.07 -20.03
CA ARG A 264 -12.64 -5.78 -20.49
C ARG A 264 -12.80 -6.03 -21.99
N ALA A 265 -11.82 -5.62 -22.80
CA ALA A 265 -11.86 -5.88 -24.24
C ALA A 265 -11.78 -7.38 -24.56
N ALA A 266 -11.03 -8.16 -23.78
CA ALA A 266 -10.97 -9.62 -23.94
C ALA A 266 -12.29 -10.29 -23.57
N GLU A 267 -12.91 -9.90 -22.45
CA GLU A 267 -14.23 -10.41 -22.02
C GLU A 267 -15.35 -10.06 -23.03
N GLU A 268 -15.35 -8.84 -23.57
CA GLU A 268 -16.30 -8.44 -24.62
C GLU A 268 -16.12 -9.27 -25.91
N ALA A 269 -14.87 -9.56 -26.30
CA ALA A 269 -14.60 -10.39 -27.45
C ALA A 269 -15.06 -11.86 -27.24
N GLU A 270 -14.85 -12.41 -26.04
CA GLU A 270 -15.31 -13.75 -25.69
C GLU A 270 -16.85 -13.84 -25.67
N LEU A 271 -17.53 -12.82 -25.15
CA LEU A 271 -18.99 -12.74 -25.15
C LEU A 271 -19.57 -12.75 -26.57
N VAL A 272 -18.96 -12.03 -27.51
CA VAL A 272 -19.36 -12.04 -28.93
C VAL A 272 -19.21 -13.43 -29.56
N GLU A 273 -18.17 -14.19 -29.22
CA GLU A 273 -17.98 -15.55 -29.72
C GLU A 273 -18.99 -16.54 -29.09
N ILE A 274 -19.31 -16.38 -27.80
CA ILE A 274 -20.35 -17.15 -27.13
C ILE A 274 -21.71 -16.90 -27.78
N ASP A 275 -22.07 -15.64 -28.06
CA ASP A 275 -23.34 -15.29 -28.70
C ASP A 275 -23.48 -15.93 -30.09
N LYS A 276 -22.39 -15.95 -30.88
CA LYS A 276 -22.36 -16.67 -32.17
C LYS A 276 -22.58 -18.18 -31.99
N ALA A 277 -21.95 -18.78 -30.98
CA ALA A 277 -22.10 -20.21 -30.70
C ALA A 277 -23.53 -20.56 -30.26
N VAL A 278 -24.14 -19.72 -29.41
CA VAL A 278 -25.54 -19.87 -28.99
C VAL A 278 -26.47 -19.81 -30.20
N ALA A 279 -26.32 -18.81 -31.07
CA ALA A 279 -27.14 -18.69 -32.28
C ALA A 279 -27.00 -19.92 -33.21
N ALA A 280 -25.78 -20.45 -33.34
CA ALA A 280 -25.54 -21.67 -34.13
C ALA A 280 -26.19 -22.92 -33.51
N LEU A 281 -26.15 -23.06 -32.19
CA LEU A 281 -26.78 -24.16 -31.46
C LEU A 281 -28.31 -24.09 -31.51
N GLU A 282 -28.89 -22.89 -31.40
CA GLU A 282 -30.33 -22.69 -31.55
C GLU A 282 -30.82 -23.08 -32.95
N LYS A 283 -30.06 -22.71 -33.99
CA LYS A 283 -30.36 -23.13 -35.37
C LYS A 283 -30.33 -24.65 -35.52
N LYS A 284 -29.33 -25.33 -34.94
CA LYS A 284 -29.25 -26.80 -34.93
C LYS A 284 -30.41 -27.43 -34.16
N ARG A 285 -30.76 -26.89 -33.00
CA ARG A 285 -31.88 -27.36 -32.17
C ARG A 285 -33.21 -27.25 -32.92
N LYS A 286 -33.43 -26.15 -33.65
CA LYS A 286 -34.62 -25.97 -34.48
C LYS A 286 -34.69 -27.02 -35.60
N ALA A 287 -33.60 -27.21 -36.33
CA ALA A 287 -33.54 -28.22 -37.40
C ALA A 287 -33.73 -29.66 -36.88
N LEU A 288 -33.21 -29.99 -35.69
CA LEU A 288 -33.42 -31.29 -35.04
C LEU A 288 -34.89 -31.51 -34.63
N ARG A 289 -35.56 -30.47 -34.15
CA ARG A 289 -37.00 -30.53 -33.83
C ARG A 289 -37.85 -30.76 -35.07
N GLU A 290 -37.57 -30.02 -36.15
CA GLU A 290 -38.28 -30.18 -37.42
C GLU A 290 -38.13 -31.62 -37.96
N LYS A 291 -36.92 -32.20 -37.91
CA LYS A 291 -36.70 -33.60 -38.31
C LYS A 291 -37.46 -34.63 -37.46
N LEU A 292 -37.49 -34.43 -36.14
CA LEU A 292 -38.22 -35.33 -35.23
C LEU A 292 -39.73 -35.24 -35.40
N GLU A 293 -40.27 -34.07 -35.77
CA GLU A 293 -41.68 -33.90 -36.11
C GLU A 293 -42.03 -34.56 -37.44
N GLU A 294 -41.14 -34.50 -38.45
CA GLU A 294 -41.30 -35.20 -39.72
C GLU A 294 -41.24 -36.73 -39.56
N GLU A 295 -40.33 -37.26 -38.73
CA GLU A 295 -40.23 -38.70 -38.43
C GLU A 295 -41.40 -39.24 -37.60
N ALA A 296 -42.10 -38.39 -36.84
CA ALA A 296 -43.26 -38.80 -36.04
C ALA A 296 -44.60 -38.81 -36.83
N GLN A 297 -44.62 -38.29 -38.06
CA GLN A 297 -45.81 -38.21 -38.92
C GLN A 297 -45.80 -39.20 -40.11
N GLY A 298 -44.71 -39.92 -40.32
CA GLY A 298 -44.58 -41.03 -41.29
C GLY A 298 -44.77 -42.39 -40.64
#